data_AF-A0A349DKN2-F1
#
_entry.id   AF-A0A349DKN2-F1
#
_cell.length_a   1.000
_cell.length_b   1.000
_cell.length_c   1.000
_cell.angle_alpha   90.00
_cell.angle_beta   90.00
_cell.angle_gamma   90.00
#
_symmetry.space_group_name_H-M   'P 1'
#
loop_
_entity.id
_entity.type
_entity.pdbx_description
1 polymer ?
#
loop_
_entity_poly.entity_id
_entity_poly.type
_entity_poly.pdbx_seq_one_letter_code
_entity_poly.pdbx_strand_id
1 'polypeptide(L)' 'MAHFNISKTYKAIVIGGSAGSFQVISKILSSLPKDFDIPIMMCLHRLRHVRNG' A
#
# COMPACT_ATOMS: atom_id res chain seq x y z
N MET A 1 -24.70 -10.08 19.72
CA MET A 1 -23.37 -9.49 19.44
C MET A 1 -22.66 -10.43 18.47
N ALA A 2 -22.18 -9.94 17.33
CA ALA A 2 -21.48 -10.81 16.38
C ALA A 2 -20.11 -11.21 16.96
N HIS A 3 -19.85 -12.51 17.06
CA HIS A 3 -18.53 -13.02 17.44
C HIS A 3 -17.60 -12.89 16.24
N PHE A 4 -16.70 -11.92 16.27
CA PHE A 4 -15.66 -11.77 15.25
C PHE A 4 -14.58 -12.82 15.47
N ASN A 5 -14.37 -13.70 14.49
CA ASN A 5 -13.28 -14.66 14.50
C ASN A 5 -12.01 -13.97 13.95
N ILE A 6 -11.22 -13.36 14.84
CA ILE A 6 -9.99 -12.66 14.47
C ILE A 6 -8.83 -13.66 14.45
N SER A 7 -8.29 -13.94 13.26
CA SER A 7 -7.04 -14.68 13.11
C SER A 7 -5.87 -13.87 13.67
N LYS A 8 -4.87 -14.52 14.26
CA LYS A 8 -3.62 -13.82 14.67
C LYS A 8 -2.63 -13.64 13.53
N THR A 9 -2.85 -14.31 12.41
CA THR A 9 -1.95 -14.29 11.25
C THR A 9 -2.63 -13.64 10.06
N TYR A 10 -1.96 -12.64 9.49
CA TYR A 10 -2.38 -11.94 8.29
C TYR A 10 -1.19 -11.79 7.34
N LYS A 11 -1.45 -11.92 6.04
CA LYS A 11 -0.48 -11.55 5.01
C LYS A 11 -0.65 -10.06 4.73
N ALA A 12 0.47 -9.35 4.58
CA ALA A 12 0.48 -7.95 4.19
C ALA A 12 1.70 -7.67 3.32
N ILE A 13 1.59 -6.67 2.46
CA ILE A 13 2.72 -6.14 1.68
C ILE A 13 3.07 -4.77 2.26
N VAL A 14 4.35 -4.55 2.55
CA VAL A 14 4.86 -3.27 3.03
C VAL A 14 5.79 -2.69 1.96
N ILE A 15 5.49 -1.48 1.50
CA ILE A 15 6.29 -0.76 0.51
C ILE A 15 6.87 0.49 1.16
N GLY A 16 8.20 0.52 1.28
CA GLY A 16 8.96 1.72 1.64
C GLY A 16 9.42 2.48 0.39
N GLY A 17 9.48 3.81 0.44
CA GLY A 17 9.93 4.62 -0.69
C GLY A 17 10.50 5.97 -0.30
N SER A 18 11.47 6.45 -1.09
CA SER A 18 12.08 7.78 -0.97
C SER A 18 11.96 8.54 -2.30
N ALA A 19 12.96 9.32 -2.69
CA ALA A 19 12.97 10.07 -3.96
C ALA A 19 12.75 9.15 -5.18
N GLY A 20 11.91 9.60 -6.13
CA GLY A 20 11.62 8.89 -7.39
C GLY A 20 10.70 7.66 -7.27
N SER A 21 10.46 7.14 -6.07
CA SER A 21 9.72 5.88 -5.87
C SER A 21 8.25 5.93 -6.29
N PHE A 22 7.61 7.11 -6.22
CA PHE A 22 6.17 7.25 -6.43
C PHE A 22 5.72 6.74 -7.82
N GLN A 23 6.44 7.06 -8.89
CA GLN A 23 6.07 6.61 -10.24
C GLN A 23 6.17 5.09 -10.39
N VAL A 24 7.18 4.46 -9.79
CA VAL A 24 7.35 3.00 -9.81
C VAL A 24 6.21 2.33 -9.05
N ILE A 25 5.91 2.85 -7.86
CA ILE A 25 4.82 2.34 -7.02
C ILE A 25 3.48 2.49 -7.74
N SER A 26 3.22 3.64 -8.38
CA SER A 26 2.01 3.86 -9.16
C SER A 26 1.86 2.82 -10.29
N LYS A 27 2.95 2.49 -11.00
CA LYS A 27 2.94 1.42 -12.02
C LYS A 27 2.63 0.04 -11.43
N ILE A 28 3.24 -0.29 -10.29
CA ILE A 28 2.97 -1.55 -9.58
C ILE A 28 1.50 -1.63 -9.20
N LEU A 29 0.97 -0.61 -8.51
CA LEU A 29 -0.43 -0.59 -8.06
C LEU A 29 -1.42 -0.64 -9.23
N SER A 30 -1.10 0.02 -10.35
CA SER A 30 -1.95 0.02 -11.56
C SER A 30 -1.98 -1.33 -12.28
N SER A 31 -0.97 -2.19 -12.07
CA SER A 31 -0.92 -3.54 -12.61
C SER A 31 -1.63 -4.59 -11.76
N LEU A 32 -2.06 -4.23 -10.54
CA LEU A 32 -2.73 -5.17 -9.66
C LEU A 32 -4.16 -5.49 -10.15
N PRO A 33 -4.62 -6.73 -9.97
CA PRO A 33 -6.03 -7.07 -10.15
C PRO A 33 -6.93 -6.20 -9.26
N LYS A 34 -8.16 -5.92 -9.72
CA LYS A 34 -9.13 -5.11 -8.95
C LYS A 34 -9.59 -5.80 -7.66
N ASP A 35 -9.48 -7.11 -7.62
CA ASP A 35 -9.86 -8.03 -6.54
C ASP A 35 -8.66 -8.48 -5.70
N PHE A 36 -7.54 -7.75 -5.75
CA PHE A 36 -6.37 -8.03 -4.94
C PHE A 36 -6.67 -7.89 -3.44
N ASP A 37 -6.50 -8.98 -2.69
CA ASP A 37 -7.01 -9.16 -1.32
C ASP A 37 -5.96 -8.95 -0.22
N ILE A 38 -4.68 -8.89 -0.59
CA ILE A 38 -3.59 -8.68 0.37
C ILE A 38 -3.46 -7.17 0.66
N PRO A 39 -3.59 -6.73 1.93
CA PRO A 39 -3.45 -5.32 2.28
C PRO A 39 -2.04 -4.80 1.98
N ILE A 40 -1.97 -3.59 1.41
CA ILE A 40 -0.72 -2.90 1.10
C ILE A 40 -0.58 -1.68 2.01
N MET A 41 0.52 -1.63 2.76
CA MET A 41 0.88 -0.50 3.63
C MET A 41 2.08 0.23 3.02
N MET A 42 1.97 1.55 2.82
CA MET A 42 3.01 2.35 2.19
C MET A 42 3.58 3.39 3.15
N CYS A 43 4.90 3.41 3.29
CA CYS A 43 5.64 4.44 4.04
C CYS A 43 6.55 5.19 3.06
N LEU A 44 6.10 6.34 2.57
CA LEU A 44 6.78 7.08 1.51
C LEU A 44 7.25 8.45 2.03
N HIS A 45 8.52 8.78 1.80
CA HIS A 45 9.00 10.14 2.02
C HIS A 45 8.43 11.07 0.94
N ARG A 46 7.67 12.07 1.36
CA ARG A 46 7.10 13.09 0.47
C ARG A 46 7.14 14.45 1.13
N LEU A 47 7.50 15.46 0.36
CA LEU A 47 7.39 16.86 0.80
C LEU A 47 5.91 17.22 0.93
N ARG A 48 5.49 17.71 2.10
CA ARG A 48 4.10 18.08 2.43
C ARG A 48 3.42 18.97 1.38
N HIS A 49 4.18 19.83 0.72
CA HIS A 49 3.68 20.83 -0.22
C HIS A 49 3.65 20.36 -1.68
N VAL A 50 4.32 19.25 -2.00
CA VAL A 50 4.36 18.73 -3.37
C VAL A 50 3.16 17.82 -3.58
N ARG A 51 2.11 18.36 -4.23
CA ARG A 51 0.86 17.62 -4.53
C ARG A 51 0.84 16.91 -5.88
N ASN A 52 1.77 17.25 -6.77
CA ASN A 52 1.89 16.64 -8.09
C ASN A 52 2.90 15.49 -8.05
N GLY A 53 2.50 14.30 -8.49
CA GLY A 53 3.33 13.11 -8.55
C GLY A 53 2.55 11.94 -9.09
#